data_AF-A0A429SB89-F1
#
_entry.id   AF-A0A429SB89-F1
#
_cell.length_a   1.000
_cell.length_b   1.000
_cell.length_c   1.000
_cell.angle_alpha   90.00
_cell.angle_beta   90.00
_cell.angle_gamma   90.00
#
_symmetry.space_group_name_H-M   'P 1'
#
loop_
_entity.id
_entity.type
_entity.pdbx_description
1 polymer ?
#
loop_
_entity_poly.entity_id
_entity_poly.type
_entity_poly.pdbx_seq_one_letter_code
_entity_poly.pdbx_strand_id
1 'polypeptide(L)'
;MSKNAKINTLLLLLVAALAVLPLALGLGEGKEEPFTGADAQAEAAISELRPEYEPWFSPLYEPPSGEVESALFALQAALGAGVLAYYFGLRRGRRQGAAAAAATAPAGAEAPAGAEAPAGAGAPAGAAAAAGPGDGGPAGPTGA
;
A
#
# COMPACT_ATOMS: atom_id res chain seq x y z
N MET A 1 -31.30 4.57 10.39
CA MET A 1 -29.87 4.63 9.96
C MET A 1 -29.78 5.15 8.53
N SER A 2 -28.92 6.13 8.28
CA SER A 2 -28.61 6.61 6.92
C SER A 2 -28.02 5.47 6.08
N LYS A 3 -28.21 5.51 4.76
CA LYS A 3 -27.71 4.46 3.84
C LYS A 3 -26.20 4.21 4.03
N ASN A 4 -25.43 5.28 4.25
CA ASN A 4 -23.99 5.22 4.49
C ASN A 4 -23.64 4.57 5.83
N ALA A 5 -24.42 4.84 6.89
CA ALA A 5 -24.22 4.19 8.18
C ALA A 5 -24.47 2.68 8.08
N LYS A 6 -25.50 2.25 7.34
CA LYS A 6 -25.78 0.82 7.10
C LYS A 6 -24.64 0.16 6.32
N ILE A 7 -24.11 0.83 5.30
CA ILE A 7 -22.98 0.32 4.50
C ILE A 7 -21.73 0.19 5.36
N ASN A 8 -21.37 1.20 6.15
CA ASN A 8 -20.20 1.14 7.03
C ASN A 8 -20.33 0.03 8.09
N THR A 9 -21.51 -0.12 8.70
CA THR A 9 -21.77 -1.22 9.64
C THR A 9 -21.62 -2.57 8.94
N LEU A 10 -22.15 -2.74 7.73
CA LEU A 10 -21.98 -3.96 6.95
C LEU A 10 -20.51 -4.25 6.63
N LEU A 11 -19.74 -3.23 6.22
CA LEU A 11 -18.31 -3.37 5.95
C LEU A 11 -17.51 -3.76 7.19
N LEU A 12 -17.82 -3.17 8.35
CA LEU A 12 -17.19 -3.55 9.62
C LEU A 12 -17.54 -4.99 10.03
N LEU A 13 -18.80 -5.39 9.87
CA LEU A 13 -19.22 -6.78 10.11
C LEU A 13 -18.51 -7.75 9.17
N LEU A 14 -18.31 -7.38 7.90
CA LEU A 14 -17.58 -8.20 6.94
C LEU A 14 -16.11 -8.35 7.31
N VAL A 15 -15.44 -7.27 7.73
CA VAL A 15 -14.05 -7.34 8.22
C VAL A 15 -13.96 -8.22 9.48
N ALA A 16 -14.88 -8.03 10.44
CA ALA A 16 -14.93 -8.87 11.63
C ALA A 16 -15.19 -10.34 11.29
N ALA A 17 -16.09 -10.61 10.33
CA ALA A 17 -16.35 -11.96 9.86
C ALA A 17 -15.09 -12.57 9.21
N LEU A 18 -14.38 -11.84 8.34
CA LEU A 18 -13.14 -12.31 7.73
C LEU A 18 -12.05 -12.61 8.77
N ALA A 19 -11.99 -11.86 9.87
CA ALA A 19 -11.05 -12.12 10.96
C ALA A 19 -11.47 -13.31 11.83
N VAL A 20 -12.76 -13.48 12.13
CA VAL A 20 -13.26 -14.47 13.10
C VAL A 20 -13.58 -15.83 12.46
N LEU A 21 -14.11 -15.87 11.23
CA LEU A 21 -14.47 -17.13 10.56
C LEU A 21 -13.31 -18.13 10.49
N PRO A 22 -12.09 -17.74 10.11
CA PRO A 22 -10.97 -18.68 10.01
C PRO A 22 -10.64 -19.36 11.35
N LEU A 23 -10.76 -18.62 12.46
CA LEU A 23 -10.58 -19.17 13.81
C LEU A 23 -11.78 -20.04 14.22
N ALA A 24 -13.01 -19.58 13.98
CA ALA A 24 -14.23 -20.26 14.40
C ALA A 24 -14.50 -21.56 13.62
N LEU A 25 -14.08 -21.63 12.37
CA LEU A 25 -14.21 -22.82 11.52
C LEU A 25 -13.04 -23.78 11.66
N GLY A 26 -12.07 -23.50 12.55
CA GLY A 26 -10.90 -24.34 12.74
C GLY A 26 -10.09 -24.50 11.46
N LEU A 27 -10.04 -23.48 10.57
CA LEU A 27 -9.26 -23.56 9.32
C LEU A 27 -7.75 -23.74 9.58
N GLY A 28 -7.34 -23.68 10.85
CA GLY A 28 -6.01 -24.02 11.32
C GLY A 28 -5.91 -25.22 12.28
N GLU A 29 -7.02 -25.86 12.66
CA GLU A 29 -7.02 -27.02 13.55
C GLU A 29 -6.42 -28.22 12.79
N GLY A 30 -5.18 -28.58 13.11
CA GLY A 30 -4.42 -29.67 12.46
C GLY A 30 -3.15 -29.23 11.74
N LYS A 31 -2.83 -27.93 11.70
CA LYS A 31 -1.48 -27.44 11.39
C LYS A 31 -0.81 -27.01 12.69
N GLU A 32 0.45 -27.37 12.90
CA GLU A 32 1.19 -26.98 14.11
C GLU A 32 1.29 -25.45 14.23
N GLU A 33 1.33 -24.73 13.10
CA GLU A 33 1.23 -23.26 13.04
C GLU A 33 0.43 -22.77 11.82
N PRO A 34 -0.90 -22.63 11.91
CA PRO A 34 -1.75 -22.33 10.77
C PRO A 34 -1.61 -20.90 10.20
N PHE A 35 -0.97 -20.00 10.95
CA PHE A 35 -0.72 -18.62 10.55
C PHE A 35 0.78 -18.27 10.65
N THR A 36 1.64 -19.22 10.27
CA THR A 36 3.08 -18.98 10.24
C THR A 36 3.46 -18.02 9.10
N GLY A 37 4.58 -17.33 9.26
CA GLY A 37 5.09 -16.34 8.31
C GLY A 37 5.44 -16.94 6.95
N ALA A 38 5.55 -16.10 5.93
CA ALA A 38 5.95 -16.53 4.59
C ALA A 38 7.37 -17.13 4.56
N ASP A 39 8.25 -16.66 5.44
CA ASP A 39 9.64 -17.11 5.53
C ASP A 39 9.74 -18.54 6.10
N ALA A 40 9.05 -18.81 7.21
CA ALA A 40 8.94 -20.16 7.78
C ALA A 40 8.37 -21.19 6.78
N GLN A 41 7.40 -20.79 5.95
CA GLN A 41 6.89 -21.66 4.87
C GLN A 41 7.93 -21.92 3.78
N ALA A 42 8.74 -20.92 3.44
CA ALA A 42 9.81 -21.06 2.47
C ALA A 42 10.91 -21.99 2.98
N GLU A 43 11.32 -21.85 4.24
CA GLU A 43 12.30 -22.72 4.88
C GLU A 43 11.83 -24.18 4.91
N ALA A 44 10.57 -24.42 5.32
CA ALA A 44 9.98 -25.76 5.33
C ALA A 44 9.99 -26.37 3.92
N ALA A 45 9.55 -25.62 2.90
CA ALA A 45 9.54 -26.09 1.53
C ALA A 45 10.94 -26.38 0.97
N ILE A 46 11.94 -25.54 1.28
CA ILE A 46 13.33 -25.75 0.86
C ILE A 46 13.89 -27.02 1.51
N SER A 47 13.65 -27.20 2.81
CA SER A 47 14.11 -28.35 3.58
C SER A 47 13.51 -29.67 3.08
N GLU A 48 12.25 -29.66 2.63
CA GLU A 48 11.60 -30.82 2.00
C GLU A 48 12.14 -31.12 0.60
N LEU A 49 12.38 -30.09 -0.22
CA LEU A 49 12.80 -30.26 -1.62
C LEU A 49 14.29 -30.62 -1.74
N ARG A 50 15.14 -30.08 -0.86
CA ARG A 50 16.60 -30.12 -0.92
C ARG A 50 17.18 -30.27 0.49
N PRO A 51 17.16 -31.47 1.09
CA PRO A 51 17.62 -31.69 2.46
C PRO A 51 19.13 -31.48 2.65
N GLU A 52 19.88 -31.34 1.56
CA GLU A 52 21.33 -31.05 1.57
C GLU A 52 21.61 -29.55 1.43
N TYR A 53 20.57 -28.70 1.41
CA TYR A 53 20.71 -27.26 1.25
C TYR A 53 21.30 -26.62 2.50
N GLU A 54 22.42 -25.93 2.32
CA GLU A 54 23.03 -25.09 3.35
C GLU A 54 22.59 -23.62 3.17
N PRO A 55 22.18 -22.93 4.25
CA PRO A 55 21.92 -21.50 4.22
C PRO A 55 23.15 -20.71 3.73
N TRP A 56 22.99 -19.94 2.66
CA TRP A 56 24.05 -19.06 2.14
C TRP A 56 24.21 -17.76 2.94
N PHE A 57 23.33 -17.53 3.91
CA PHE A 57 23.33 -16.37 4.80
C PHE A 57 22.81 -16.78 6.17
N SER A 58 23.49 -16.33 7.23
CA SER A 58 23.03 -16.47 8.61
C SER A 58 22.59 -15.10 9.12
N PRO A 59 21.44 -14.99 9.82
CA PRO A 59 21.02 -13.74 10.43
C PRO A 59 22.12 -13.17 11.33
N LEU A 60 22.36 -11.85 11.23
CA LEU A 60 23.25 -11.16 12.17
C LEU A 60 22.65 -11.06 13.58
N TYR A 61 21.33 -11.24 13.68
CA TYR A 61 20.56 -11.23 14.91
C TYR A 61 19.42 -12.23 14.80
N GLU A 62 19.43 -13.21 15.69
CA GLU A 62 18.34 -14.15 15.90
C GLU A 62 17.51 -13.66 17.10
N PRO A 63 16.22 -13.34 16.95
CA PRO A 63 15.38 -13.03 18.10
C PRO A 63 15.30 -14.25 19.04
N PRO A 64 15.36 -14.07 20.37
CA PRO A 64 15.38 -15.16 21.33
C PRO A 64 14.06 -15.96 21.42
N SER A 65 13.01 -15.54 20.71
CA SER A 65 11.71 -16.21 20.64
C SER A 65 10.97 -15.85 19.35
N GLY A 66 10.28 -16.83 18.73
CA GLY A 66 9.41 -16.62 17.56
C GLY A 66 8.21 -15.69 17.84
N GLU A 67 7.86 -15.47 19.11
CA GLU A 67 6.85 -14.47 19.49
C GLU A 67 7.34 -13.04 19.17
N VAL A 68 8.63 -12.78 19.35
CA VAL A 68 9.23 -11.46 19.07
C VAL A 68 9.23 -11.20 17.57
N GLU A 69 9.53 -12.22 16.76
CA GLU A 69 9.44 -12.14 15.30
C GLU A 69 8.01 -11.79 14.84
N SER A 70 7.02 -12.55 15.33
CA SER A 70 5.60 -12.31 15.06
C SER A 70 5.16 -10.91 15.48
N ALA A 71 5.65 -10.41 16.62
CA ALA A 71 5.36 -9.05 17.10
C ALA A 71 5.95 -7.97 16.17
N LEU A 72 7.15 -8.19 15.63
CA LEU A 72 7.76 -7.27 14.67
C LEU A 72 6.98 -7.23 13.34
N PHE A 73 6.53 -8.38 12.84
CA PHE A 73 5.63 -8.43 11.67
C PHE A 73 4.29 -7.73 11.94
N ALA A 74 3.68 -7.96 13.11
CA ALA A 74 2.43 -7.30 13.49
C ALA A 74 2.61 -5.77 13.58
N LEU A 75 3.73 -5.29 14.10
CA LEU A 75 4.06 -3.88 14.14
C LEU A 75 4.21 -3.29 12.73
N GLN A 76 4.92 -3.97 11.83
CA GLN A 76 5.04 -3.56 10.42
C GLN A 76 3.68 -3.47 9.74
N ALA A 77 2.82 -4.46 9.94
CA ALA A 77 1.46 -4.48 9.40
C ALA A 77 0.62 -3.31 9.95
N ALA A 78 0.71 -3.03 11.26
CA ALA A 78 0.02 -1.92 11.91
C ALA A 78 0.48 -0.57 11.37
N LEU A 79 1.79 -0.36 11.22
CA LEU A 79 2.36 0.87 10.65
C LEU A 79 1.94 1.05 9.19
N GLY A 80 2.02 0.00 8.37
CA GLY A 80 1.59 0.03 6.97
C GLY A 80 0.12 0.39 6.84
N ALA A 81 -0.76 -0.30 7.58
CA ALA A 81 -2.19 -0.03 7.62
C ALA A 81 -2.49 1.40 8.11
N GLY A 82 -1.77 1.88 9.13
CA GLY A 82 -1.89 3.22 9.67
C GLY A 82 -1.57 4.31 8.65
N VAL A 83 -0.47 4.17 7.91
CA VAL A 83 -0.08 5.11 6.83
C VAL A 83 -1.13 5.13 5.73
N LEU A 84 -1.61 3.97 5.27
CA LEU A 84 -2.66 3.88 4.25
C LEU A 84 -3.94 4.56 4.72
N ALA A 85 -4.40 4.25 5.93
CA ALA A 85 -5.60 4.85 6.53
C ALA A 85 -5.48 6.38 6.65
N TYR A 86 -4.34 6.87 7.11
CA TYR A 86 -4.06 8.31 7.21
C TYR A 86 -4.12 9.00 5.85
N TYR A 87 -3.47 8.43 4.83
CA TYR A 87 -3.46 9.00 3.47
C TYR A 87 -4.87 9.10 2.87
N PHE A 88 -5.66 8.01 2.94
CA PHE A 88 -7.04 8.01 2.45
C PHE A 88 -7.91 8.97 3.26
N GLY A 89 -7.71 9.03 4.58
CA GLY A 89 -8.38 9.97 5.48
C GLY A 89 -8.10 11.43 5.09
N LEU A 90 -6.84 11.79 4.88
CA LEU A 90 -6.43 13.15 4.51
C LEU A 90 -6.98 13.56 3.15
N ARG A 91 -6.86 12.70 2.12
CA ARG A 91 -7.44 12.99 0.79
C ARG A 91 -8.95 13.16 0.85
N ARG A 92 -9.63 12.29 1.60
CA ARG A 92 -11.10 12.37 1.75
C ARG A 92 -11.51 13.61 2.54
N GLY A 93 -10.76 13.99 3.56
CA GLY A 93 -10.98 15.22 4.34
C GLY A 93 -10.82 16.47 3.50
N ARG A 94 -9.74 16.59 2.72
CA ARG A 94 -9.49 17.73 1.82
C ARG A 94 -10.58 17.91 0.77
N ARG A 95 -11.08 16.82 0.18
CA ARG A 95 -12.16 16.88 -0.82
C ARG A 95 -13.50 17.32 -0.22
N GLN A 96 -13.78 16.91 1.02
CA GLN A 96 -14.97 17.35 1.75
C GLN A 96 -14.85 18.81 2.20
N GLY A 97 -13.67 19.23 2.67
CA GLY A 97 -13.40 20.62 3.03
C GLY A 97 -13.48 21.56 1.83
N ALA A 98 -12.95 21.16 0.68
CA ALA A 98 -13.08 21.93 -0.57
C ALA A 98 -14.54 22.04 -1.04
N ALA A 99 -15.31 20.95 -0.97
CA ALA A 99 -16.73 20.97 -1.31
C ALA A 99 -17.56 21.83 -0.32
N ALA A 100 -17.25 21.78 0.98
CA ALA A 100 -17.89 22.61 1.99
C ALA A 100 -17.53 24.10 1.83
N ALA A 101 -16.28 24.42 1.50
CA ALA A 101 -15.85 25.78 1.20
C ALA A 101 -16.53 26.34 -0.06
N ALA A 102 -16.70 25.51 -1.09
CA ALA A 102 -17.42 25.90 -2.30
C ALA A 102 -18.94 26.10 -2.07
N ALA A 103 -19.54 25.34 -1.15
CA ALA A 103 -20.96 25.48 -0.80
C ALA A 103 -21.25 26.70 0.08
N THR A 104 -20.26 27.18 0.83
CA THR A 104 -20.36 28.38 1.70
C THR A 104 -19.86 29.65 0.98
N ALA A 105 -19.35 29.55 -0.25
CA ALA A 105 -19.00 30.71 -1.05
C ALA A 105 -20.29 31.51 -1.34
N PRO A 106 -20.38 32.80 -0.94
CA PRO A 106 -21.58 33.58 -1.17
C PRO A 106 -21.83 33.71 -2.67
N ALA A 107 -23.03 33.31 -3.10
CA ALA A 107 -23.53 33.55 -4.45
C ALA A 107 -23.76 35.06 -4.63
N GLY A 108 -22.68 35.79 -4.94
CA GLY A 108 -22.72 37.24 -5.05
C GLY A 108 -21.45 37.90 -4.55
N ALA A 109 -20.30 37.56 -5.14
CA ALA A 109 -19.20 38.50 -5.22
C ALA A 109 -19.10 38.91 -6.69
N GLU A 110 -19.87 39.93 -7.07
CA GLU A 110 -19.56 40.70 -8.28
C GLU A 110 -18.09 41.11 -8.18
N ALA A 111 -17.30 40.71 -9.17
CA ALA A 111 -15.94 41.15 -9.32
C ALA A 111 -15.95 42.69 -9.43
N PRO A 112 -15.20 43.44 -8.61
CA PRO A 112 -15.00 44.84 -8.91
C PRO A 112 -14.22 44.91 -10.22
N ALA A 113 -14.88 45.41 -11.25
CA ALA A 113 -14.25 45.83 -12.48
C ALA A 113 -13.20 46.89 -12.15
N GLY A 114 -11.94 46.63 -12.54
CA GLY A 114 -10.87 47.63 -12.51
C GLY A 114 -9.80 47.37 -11.45
N ALA A 115 -8.85 46.50 -11.78
CA ALA A 115 -7.47 46.64 -11.34
C ALA A 115 -6.57 46.12 -12.45
N GLU A 116 -5.82 47.04 -13.04
CA GLU A 116 -4.90 46.82 -14.15
C GLU A 116 -3.92 45.67 -13.88
N ALA A 117 -3.64 44.90 -14.94
CA ALA A 117 -2.59 43.91 -14.97
C ALA A 117 -1.21 44.59 -14.95
N PRO A 118 -0.26 44.19 -14.09
CA PRO A 118 1.14 44.35 -14.42
C PRO A 118 1.55 43.21 -15.36
N ALA A 119 1.95 43.63 -16.56
CA ALA A 119 2.60 42.81 -17.55
C ALA A 119 3.87 42.17 -17.00
N GLY A 120 4.12 40.93 -17.44
CA GLY A 120 5.46 40.37 -17.57
C GLY A 120 5.96 39.54 -16.39
N ALA A 121 5.91 38.21 -16.55
CA ALA A 121 7.13 37.40 -16.72
C ALA A 121 6.78 35.90 -16.76
N GLY A 122 7.01 35.29 -17.93
CA GLY A 122 7.56 33.94 -18.05
C GLY A 122 6.62 32.75 -17.80
N ALA A 123 5.93 32.32 -18.85
CA ALA A 123 5.75 30.88 -19.08
C ALA A 123 7.12 30.24 -19.45
N PRO A 124 7.27 28.91 -19.30
CA PRO A 124 6.79 28.00 -20.35
C PRO A 124 5.87 26.92 -19.78
N ALA A 125 4.70 26.67 -20.37
CA ALA A 125 4.51 25.83 -21.56
C ALA A 125 5.06 24.42 -21.35
N GLY A 126 4.15 23.46 -21.16
CA GLY A 126 4.49 22.05 -21.06
C GLY A 126 4.62 21.34 -22.41
N ALA A 127 4.61 20.02 -22.29
CA ALA A 127 4.33 18.99 -23.30
C ALA A 127 5.52 18.32 -24.00
N ALA A 128 5.26 17.03 -24.29
CA ALA A 128 5.97 16.04 -25.10
C ALA A 128 7.18 15.37 -24.42
N ALA A 129 7.14 14.09 -24.02
CA ALA A 129 6.89 12.87 -24.79
C ALA A 129 8.05 12.47 -25.73
N ALA A 130 8.47 11.21 -25.55
CA ALA A 130 9.02 10.28 -26.52
C ALA A 130 10.51 10.36 -26.93
N ALA A 131 11.09 9.15 -26.91
CA ALA A 131 12.09 8.61 -27.83
C ALA A 131 13.53 9.14 -27.76
N GLY A 132 14.40 8.36 -27.12
CA GLY A 132 15.82 8.30 -27.45
C GLY A 132 16.09 7.14 -28.45
N PRO A 133 16.91 7.34 -29.49
CA PRO A 133 17.18 6.34 -30.52
C PRO A 133 18.17 5.27 -30.05
N GLY A 134 18.09 4.09 -30.67
CA GLY A 134 19.10 3.04 -30.52
C GLY A 134 20.42 3.39 -31.20
N ASP A 135 21.48 2.68 -30.84
CA ASP A 135 22.14 1.68 -31.70
C ASP A 135 23.37 1.11 -30.96
N GLY A 136 23.76 -0.13 -31.25
CA GLY A 136 25.07 -0.63 -30.84
C GLY A 136 25.15 -2.10 -30.44
N GLY A 137 24.65 -3.02 -31.27
CA GLY A 137 25.18 -4.38 -31.29
C GLY A 137 26.63 -4.39 -31.83
N PRO A 138 27.45 -5.34 -31.39
CA PRO A 138 28.00 -6.28 -32.37
C PRO A 138 27.81 -7.73 -31.87
N ALA A 139 27.11 -8.56 -32.64
CA ALA A 139 27.73 -9.48 -33.57
C ALA A 139 28.74 -10.41 -32.88
N GLY A 140 28.26 -11.60 -32.49
CA GLY A 140 29.16 -12.71 -32.19
C GLY A 140 29.87 -13.21 -33.46
N PRO A 141 30.83 -14.13 -33.31
CA PRO A 141 31.12 -15.10 -34.34
C PRO A 141 30.82 -16.53 -33.88
N THR A 142 30.00 -17.17 -34.70
CA THR A 142 30.06 -18.57 -35.16
C THR A 142 31.26 -19.42 -34.73
N GLY A 143 30.95 -20.59 -34.16
CA GLY A 143 31.42 -21.91 -34.63
C GLY A 143 32.89 -22.31 -34.42
N ALA A 144 33.11 -23.26 -33.52
CA ALA A 144 33.78 -24.56 -33.72
C ALA A 144 33.93 -25.26 -32.36
#